data_AF-A0A670YVF2-F1
#
_entry.id   AF-A0A670YVF2-F1
#
_cell.length_a   1.000
_cell.length_b   1.000
_cell.length_c   1.000
_cell.angle_alpha   90.00
_cell.angle_beta   90.00
_cell.angle_gamma   90.00
#
_symmetry.space_group_name_H-M   'P 1'
#
loop_
_entity.id
_entity.type
_entity.pdbx_description
1 polymer ?
#
loop_
_entity_poly.entity_id
_entity_poly.type
_entity_poly.pdbx_seq_one_letter_code
_entity_poly.pdbx_strand_id
1 'polypeptide(L)'
;MGQRSPQTGLCRGCPGSLTNFPNFKTDFDSLFPKRDLPPEHSDVVIIGGGIIGWSIAYWLKAKETRRNAIQVLVIERDNTYSKASTVLSAGGIRQQFSVEENIWMSSFSANFLRLINDHLGVVGEPPIDIQFNHSGYLFLASENEAAVLEENVNLQRRRGRREA
;
A
#
# COMPACT_ATOMS: atom_id res chain seq x y z
N MET A 1 -3.08 -39.39 -13.36
CA MET A 1 -2.31 -38.54 -14.31
C MET A 1 -2.15 -37.17 -13.68
N GLY A 2 -1.01 -36.62 -13.27
CA GLY A 2 0.36 -37.06 -13.03
C GLY A 2 0.97 -35.94 -12.16
N GLN A 3 1.61 -36.29 -11.04
CA GLN A 3 2.23 -35.36 -10.09
C GLN A 3 3.68 -35.05 -10.49
N ARG A 4 4.19 -33.85 -10.20
CA ARG A 4 5.61 -33.62 -9.88
C ARG A 4 5.77 -32.54 -8.81
N SER A 5 6.56 -32.85 -7.80
CA SER A 5 7.04 -32.01 -6.70
C SER A 5 8.44 -31.45 -7.01
N PRO A 6 8.87 -30.32 -6.41
CA PRO A 6 10.27 -29.94 -6.37
C PRO A 6 10.83 -30.01 -4.94
N GLN A 7 11.91 -30.78 -4.76
CA GLN A 7 12.79 -30.68 -3.61
C GLN A 7 14.06 -29.95 -4.03
N THR A 8 14.67 -29.18 -3.13
CA THR A 8 16.13 -29.12 -2.99
C THR A 8 16.51 -28.46 -1.67
N GLY A 9 17.26 -29.21 -0.86
CA GLY A 9 17.80 -28.77 0.42
C GLY A 9 19.14 -28.05 0.27
N LEU A 10 19.39 -27.17 1.24
CA LEU A 10 20.66 -26.51 1.53
C LEU A 10 21.71 -27.52 2.04
N CYS A 11 22.99 -27.27 1.77
CA CYS A 11 24.08 -27.82 2.59
C CYS A 11 25.01 -26.72 3.13
N ARG A 12 25.43 -26.94 4.37
CA ARG A 12 26.13 -26.06 5.30
C ARG A 12 27.65 -26.13 5.14
N GLY A 13 28.34 -25.03 5.49
CA GLY A 13 29.62 -25.09 6.23
C GLY A 13 30.94 -24.77 5.48
N CYS A 14 31.33 -23.47 5.52
CA CYS A 14 32.66 -22.82 5.73
C CYS A 14 33.96 -23.35 5.06
N PRO A 15 35.03 -22.54 4.84
CA PRO A 15 35.36 -21.20 5.40
C PRO A 15 35.80 -20.12 4.36
N GLY A 16 36.06 -18.90 4.84
CA GLY A 16 36.42 -17.68 4.07
C GLY A 16 37.70 -17.78 3.21
N SER A 17 38.13 -16.73 2.49
CA SER A 17 38.05 -15.30 2.83
C SER A 17 38.42 -14.38 1.65
N LEU A 18 37.90 -13.15 1.71
CA LEU A 18 38.53 -11.86 1.33
C LEU A 18 38.70 -11.46 -0.16
N THR A 19 37.77 -10.60 -0.57
CA THR A 19 37.88 -9.31 -1.30
C THR A 19 39.01 -9.04 -2.32
N ASN A 20 38.54 -8.46 -3.43
CA ASN A 20 39.20 -7.66 -4.49
C ASN A 20 39.68 -8.41 -5.74
N PHE A 21 38.81 -8.50 -6.76
CA PHE A 21 39.23 -8.79 -8.14
C PHE A 21 38.45 -7.97 -9.20
N PRO A 22 39.13 -7.54 -10.28
CA PRO A 22 38.54 -6.80 -11.39
C PRO A 22 37.67 -7.72 -12.28
N ASN A 23 36.55 -7.16 -12.79
CA ASN A 23 35.69 -7.67 -13.86
C ASN A 23 35.77 -9.18 -14.16
N PHE A 24 35.25 -10.02 -13.25
CA PHE A 24 35.08 -11.44 -13.50
C PHE A 24 33.59 -11.74 -13.70
N LYS A 25 33.17 -11.95 -14.95
CA LYS A 25 31.87 -12.57 -15.23
C LYS A 25 31.96 -14.01 -14.80
N THR A 26 31.12 -14.41 -13.85
CA THR A 26 31.05 -15.80 -13.41
C THR A 26 30.04 -16.55 -14.27
N ASP A 27 30.26 -17.85 -14.48
CA ASP A 27 29.31 -18.74 -15.19
C ASP A 27 27.91 -18.79 -14.53
N PHE A 28 27.77 -18.26 -13.31
CA PHE A 28 26.50 -18.07 -12.60
C PHE A 28 25.64 -16.92 -13.14
N ASP A 29 26.21 -15.97 -13.90
CA ASP A 29 25.46 -14.89 -14.57
C ASP A 29 24.44 -15.45 -15.58
N SER A 30 24.65 -16.68 -16.05
CA SER A 30 23.77 -17.40 -16.98
C SER A 30 22.68 -18.23 -16.31
N LEU A 31 22.88 -18.59 -15.03
CA LEU A 31 21.94 -19.40 -14.22
C LEU A 31 20.91 -18.53 -13.51
N PHE A 32 21.21 -17.24 -13.32
CA PHE A 32 20.29 -16.21 -12.90
C PHE A 32 20.24 -15.15 -13.99
N PRO A 33 19.40 -15.29 -15.04
CA PRO A 33 19.24 -14.24 -16.04
C PRO A 33 18.88 -12.98 -15.29
N LYS A 34 19.69 -11.92 -15.38
CA LYS A 34 19.54 -10.63 -14.66
C LYS A 34 18.09 -10.41 -14.23
N ARG A 35 17.74 -10.86 -13.02
CA ARG A 35 16.49 -10.44 -12.41
C ARG A 35 16.73 -8.99 -12.08
N ASP A 36 15.93 -8.11 -12.66
CA ASP A 36 15.95 -6.66 -12.51
C ASP A 36 16.53 -6.26 -11.15
N LEU A 37 17.82 -5.97 -11.11
CA LEU A 37 18.44 -5.48 -9.89
C LEU A 37 17.81 -4.12 -9.62
N PRO A 38 17.39 -3.82 -8.39
CA PRO A 38 16.89 -2.50 -8.06
C PRO A 38 17.97 -1.46 -8.44
N PRO A 39 17.56 -0.23 -8.79
CA PRO A 39 18.52 0.81 -9.15
C PRO A 39 19.55 1.00 -8.02
N GLU A 40 20.79 1.24 -8.40
CA GLU A 40 21.91 1.42 -7.46
C GLU A 40 21.66 2.63 -6.52
N HIS A 41 20.90 3.62 -7.01
CA HIS A 41 20.51 4.80 -6.26
C HIS A 41 19.01 5.08 -6.38
N SER A 42 18.43 5.60 -5.31
CA SER A 42 17.07 6.14 -5.26
C SER A 42 17.00 7.21 -4.19
N ASP A 43 16.23 8.27 -4.42
CA ASP A 43 16.07 9.35 -3.44
C ASP A 43 15.21 8.90 -2.25
N VAL A 44 14.19 8.06 -2.53
CA VAL A 44 13.29 7.51 -1.52
C VAL A 44 13.08 6.03 -1.76
N VAL A 45 13.30 5.21 -0.73
CA VAL A 45 13.00 3.77 -0.73
C VAL A 45 11.85 3.49 0.24
N ILE A 46 10.79 2.87 -0.27
CA ILE A 46 9.59 2.51 0.48
C ILE A 46 9.57 0.98 0.61
N ILE A 47 9.56 0.48 1.85
CA ILE A 47 9.51 -0.95 2.13
C ILE A 47 8.06 -1.34 2.46
N GLY A 48 7.48 -2.21 1.63
CA GLY A 48 6.09 -2.65 1.66
C GLY A 48 5.23 -1.95 0.60
N GLY A 49 4.72 -2.71 -0.36
CA GLY A 49 3.83 -2.26 -1.44
C GLY A 49 2.35 -2.39 -1.10
N GLY A 50 1.97 -2.33 0.18
CA GLY A 50 0.56 -2.25 0.56
C GLY A 50 -0.07 -0.91 0.19
N ILE A 51 -1.34 -0.71 0.55
CA ILE A 51 -2.07 0.55 0.31
C ILE A 51 -1.32 1.77 0.83
N ILE A 52 -0.65 1.66 1.98
CA ILE A 52 0.14 2.74 2.57
C ILE A 52 1.39 3.04 1.73
N GLY A 53 2.15 2.02 1.35
CA GLY A 53 3.37 2.20 0.56
C GLY A 53 3.09 2.83 -0.81
N TRP A 54 2.06 2.35 -1.50
CA TRP A 54 1.62 2.95 -2.76
C TRP A 54 1.03 4.34 -2.59
N SER A 55 0.31 4.61 -1.50
CA SER A 55 -0.20 5.96 -1.21
C SER A 55 0.94 6.96 -1.01
N ILE A 56 1.99 6.57 -0.28
CA ILE A 56 3.18 7.41 -0.09
C ILE A 56 3.85 7.67 -1.45
N ALA A 57 4.10 6.62 -2.24
CA ALA A 57 4.71 6.75 -3.56
C ALA A 57 3.90 7.68 -4.47
N TYR A 58 2.57 7.50 -4.50
CA TYR A 58 1.65 8.34 -5.26
C TYR A 58 1.77 9.81 -4.86
N TRP A 59 1.67 10.14 -3.57
CA TRP A 59 1.70 11.53 -3.11
C TRP A 59 3.06 12.20 -3.31
N LEU A 60 4.16 11.45 -3.20
CA LEU A 60 5.50 11.95 -3.55
C LEU A 60 5.58 12.36 -5.02
N LYS A 61 5.04 11.54 -5.93
CA LYS A 61 5.02 11.85 -7.36
C LYS A 61 3.99 12.93 -7.72
N ALA A 62 2.82 12.95 -7.09
CA ALA A 62 1.78 13.95 -7.32
C ALA A 62 2.17 15.36 -6.86
N LYS A 63 3.04 15.46 -5.83
CA LYS A 63 3.57 16.74 -5.32
C LYS A 63 4.90 17.14 -5.96
N GLU A 64 5.39 16.34 -6.91
CA GLU A 64 6.64 16.60 -7.60
C GLU A 64 6.52 17.88 -8.45
N THR A 65 7.40 18.86 -8.23
CA THR A 65 7.34 20.16 -8.92
C THR A 65 7.90 20.12 -10.35
N ARG A 66 8.74 19.13 -10.65
CA ARG A 66 9.32 18.89 -11.98
C ARG A 66 9.33 17.41 -12.26
N ARG A 67 8.87 17.00 -13.44
CA ARG A 67 8.84 15.60 -13.84
C ARG A 67 10.20 14.93 -13.61
N ASN A 68 10.19 13.81 -12.87
CA ASN A 68 11.36 12.99 -12.54
C ASN A 68 12.39 13.66 -11.61
N ALA A 69 12.00 14.67 -10.83
CA ALA A 69 12.85 15.25 -9.79
C ALA A 69 13.15 14.32 -8.62
N ILE A 70 12.29 13.32 -8.36
CA ILE A 70 12.40 12.36 -7.26
C ILE A 70 12.26 10.95 -7.81
N GLN A 71 13.28 10.13 -7.58
CA GLN A 71 13.28 8.69 -7.82
C GLN A 71 12.76 7.95 -6.58
N VAL A 72 11.60 7.32 -6.73
CA VAL A 72 10.94 6.56 -5.67
C VAL A 72 10.99 5.07 -6.03
N LEU A 73 11.57 4.27 -5.14
CA LEU A 73 11.61 2.81 -5.25
C LEU A 73 10.69 2.20 -4.20
N VAL A 74 9.68 1.43 -4.64
CA VAL A 74 8.81 0.64 -3.75
C VAL A 74 9.28 -0.82 -3.80
N ILE A 75 9.56 -1.39 -2.64
CA ILE A 75 10.00 -2.78 -2.50
C ILE A 75 8.91 -3.56 -1.78
N GLU A 76 8.25 -4.47 -2.48
CA GLU A 76 7.32 -5.44 -1.90
C GLU A 76 7.92 -6.84 -1.98
N ARG A 77 7.78 -7.59 -0.89
CA ARG A 77 8.27 -8.97 -0.80
C ARG A 77 7.47 -9.92 -1.69
N ASP A 78 6.15 -9.72 -1.77
CA ASP A 78 5.25 -10.49 -2.61
C ASP A 78 4.78 -9.67 -3.82
N ASN A 79 5.46 -9.84 -4.95
CA ASN A 79 5.13 -9.15 -6.21
C ASN A 79 3.76 -9.52 -6.79
N THR A 80 3.12 -10.60 -6.31
CA THR A 80 1.76 -10.98 -6.71
C THR A 80 0.69 -10.34 -5.82
N TYR A 81 1.10 -9.71 -4.72
CA TYR A 81 0.23 -9.18 -3.67
C TYR A 81 -0.72 -10.20 -3.02
N SER A 82 -0.54 -11.50 -3.29
CA SER A 82 -1.38 -12.59 -2.75
C SER A 82 -1.42 -12.64 -1.23
N LYS A 83 -0.35 -12.19 -0.57
CA LYS A 83 -0.20 -12.14 0.89
C LYS A 83 -0.29 -10.72 1.46
N ALA A 84 -0.56 -9.73 0.62
CA ALA A 84 -0.66 -8.35 1.07
C ALA A 84 -1.95 -8.16 1.88
N SER A 85 -1.83 -7.56 3.07
CA SER A 85 -2.98 -7.29 3.95
C SER A 85 -4.05 -6.44 3.27
N THR A 86 -3.67 -5.59 2.33
CA THR A 86 -4.60 -4.79 1.51
C THR A 86 -5.50 -5.66 0.65
N VAL A 87 -4.97 -6.68 -0.01
CA VAL A 87 -5.75 -7.58 -0.89
C VAL A 87 -6.59 -8.56 -0.06
N LEU A 88 -6.09 -8.96 1.09
CA LEU A 88 -6.78 -9.88 2.02
C LEU A 88 -7.79 -9.18 2.93
N SER A 89 -7.90 -7.85 2.88
CA SER A 89 -8.84 -7.11 3.70
C SER A 89 -10.28 -7.34 3.22
N ALA A 90 -11.20 -7.50 4.16
CA ALA A 90 -12.64 -7.45 3.87
C ALA A 90 -13.09 -6.04 3.38
N GLY A 91 -12.19 -5.06 3.40
CA GLY A 91 -12.46 -3.68 3.04
C GLY A 91 -13.15 -2.91 4.16
N GLY A 92 -13.55 -1.68 3.85
CA GLY A 92 -14.31 -0.84 4.75
C GLY A 92 -13.68 0.53 4.95
N ILE A 93 -14.51 1.57 4.85
CA ILE A 93 -14.09 2.96 5.03
C ILE A 93 -14.92 3.57 6.13
N ARG A 94 -14.35 3.55 7.32
CA ARG A 94 -14.96 4.15 8.49
C ARG A 94 -14.58 5.61 8.58
N GLN A 95 -15.56 6.41 8.94
CA GLN A 95 -15.41 7.83 9.20
C GLN A 95 -15.66 8.16 10.68
N GLN A 96 -16.52 7.41 11.39
CA GLN A 96 -16.89 7.66 12.78
C GLN A 96 -15.73 7.39 13.76
N PHE A 97 -14.99 8.42 14.15
CA PHE A 97 -13.91 8.35 15.14
C PHE A 97 -14.17 9.32 16.30
N SER A 98 -13.50 9.09 17.43
CA SER A 98 -13.58 9.92 18.65
C SER A 98 -12.53 11.04 18.70
N VAL A 99 -11.63 11.06 17.72
CA VAL A 99 -10.49 11.99 17.65
C VAL A 99 -10.54 12.71 16.31
N GLU A 100 -10.27 14.01 16.33
CA GLU A 100 -10.48 14.91 15.21
C GLU A 100 -9.58 14.59 14.01
N GLU A 101 -8.32 14.29 14.26
CA GLU A 101 -7.33 13.95 13.25
C GLU A 101 -7.78 12.74 12.42
N ASN A 102 -8.36 11.74 13.08
CA ASN A 102 -8.91 10.56 12.41
C ASN A 102 -10.15 10.89 11.59
N ILE A 103 -11.02 11.78 12.10
CA ILE A 103 -12.18 12.27 11.34
C ILE A 103 -11.69 12.92 10.03
N TRP A 104 -10.66 13.77 10.10
CA TRP A 104 -10.12 14.47 8.94
C TRP A 104 -9.43 13.52 7.96
N MET A 105 -8.54 12.64 8.44
CA MET A 105 -7.85 11.65 7.60
C MET A 105 -8.83 10.72 6.88
N SER A 106 -9.89 10.28 7.57
CA SER A 106 -10.91 9.42 6.97
C SER A 106 -11.79 10.15 5.98
N SER A 107 -12.14 11.41 6.25
CA SER A 107 -12.90 12.22 5.29
C SER A 107 -12.08 12.56 4.05
N PHE A 108 -10.78 12.83 4.19
CA PHE A 108 -9.85 12.95 3.07
C PHE A 108 -9.81 11.67 2.24
N SER A 109 -9.60 10.52 2.88
CA SER A 109 -9.54 9.21 2.21
C SER A 109 -10.86 8.89 1.48
N ALA A 110 -12.00 9.15 2.11
CA ALA A 110 -13.31 8.96 1.48
C ALA A 110 -13.51 9.85 0.24
N ASN A 111 -13.06 11.11 0.30
CA ASN A 111 -13.12 12.01 -0.85
C ASN A 111 -12.18 11.57 -1.98
N PHE A 112 -10.94 11.19 -1.64
CA PHE A 112 -9.99 10.65 -2.62
C PHE A 112 -10.56 9.47 -3.41
N LEU A 113 -11.26 8.56 -2.72
CA LEU A 113 -11.86 7.38 -3.34
C LEU A 113 -13.12 7.70 -4.15
N ARG A 114 -13.88 8.74 -3.78
CA ARG A 114 -14.96 9.27 -4.63
C ARG A 114 -14.42 9.86 -5.93
N LEU A 115 -13.24 10.47 -5.87
CA LEU A 115 -12.56 11.11 -7.00
C LEU A 115 -11.44 10.22 -7.58
N ILE A 116 -11.55 8.90 -7.43
CA ILE A 116 -10.45 7.98 -7.76
C ILE A 116 -10.02 8.08 -9.22
N ASN A 117 -10.96 8.35 -10.13
CA ASN A 117 -10.69 8.53 -11.55
C ASN A 117 -9.96 9.84 -11.87
N ASP A 118 -10.20 10.90 -11.10
CA ASP A 118 -9.46 12.15 -11.25
C ASP A 118 -8.02 12.00 -10.77
N HIS A 119 -7.80 11.13 -9.78
CA HIS A 119 -6.51 10.91 -9.15
C HIS A 119 -5.64 9.86 -9.85
N LEU A 120 -6.24 8.74 -10.26
CA LEU A 120 -5.56 7.54 -10.74
C LEU A 120 -5.96 7.13 -12.16
N GLY A 121 -6.94 7.79 -12.78
CA GLY A 121 -7.38 7.50 -14.14
C GLY A 121 -6.24 7.69 -15.15
N VAL A 122 -6.19 6.81 -16.15
CA VAL A 122 -5.20 6.85 -17.22
C VAL A 122 -5.90 7.16 -18.53
N VAL A 123 -5.39 8.14 -19.28
CA VAL A 123 -5.98 8.55 -20.57
C VAL A 123 -5.96 7.37 -21.55
N GLY A 124 -7.14 7.03 -22.09
CA GLY A 124 -7.31 5.91 -23.03
C GLY A 124 -7.62 4.58 -22.36
N GLU A 125 -7.57 4.49 -21.03
CA GLU A 125 -7.99 3.32 -20.27
C GLU A 125 -9.42 3.47 -19.74
N PRO A 126 -10.14 2.36 -19.47
CA PRO A 126 -11.44 2.41 -18.82
C PRO A 126 -11.38 3.08 -17.43
N PRO A 127 -12.49 3.71 -16.98
CA PRO A 127 -12.59 4.22 -15.63
C PRO A 127 -12.32 3.14 -14.59
N ILE A 128 -11.60 3.51 -13.53
CA ILE A 128 -11.32 2.67 -12.38
C ILE A 128 -12.61 2.49 -11.59
N ASP A 129 -12.98 1.24 -11.37
CA ASP A 129 -14.07 0.84 -10.51
C ASP A 129 -13.53 0.05 -9.31
N ILE A 130 -13.50 0.71 -8.15
CA ILE A 130 -13.09 0.12 -6.87
C ILE A 130 -14.27 -0.46 -6.08
N GLN A 131 -15.46 -0.52 -6.67
CA GLN A 131 -16.69 -1.03 -6.04
C GLN A 131 -16.98 -0.33 -4.70
N PHE A 132 -16.70 0.98 -4.60
CA PHE A 132 -16.86 1.73 -3.37
C PHE A 132 -18.32 2.04 -3.09
N ASN A 133 -18.86 1.42 -2.02
CA ASN A 133 -20.25 1.58 -1.59
C ASN A 133 -20.35 2.48 -0.35
N HIS A 134 -21.28 3.45 -0.38
CA HIS A 134 -21.50 4.44 0.67
C HIS A 134 -22.52 4.03 1.75
N SER A 135 -22.76 2.73 1.95
CA SER A 135 -23.79 2.21 2.89
C SER A 135 -23.59 2.59 4.38
N GLY A 136 -22.58 3.39 4.72
CA GLY A 136 -22.36 3.90 6.06
C GLY A 136 -21.96 2.82 7.07
N TYR A 137 -21.85 3.23 8.33
CA TYR A 137 -21.60 2.34 9.47
C TYR A 137 -22.64 2.62 10.55
N LEU A 138 -23.27 1.56 11.06
CA LEU A 138 -24.19 1.62 12.20
C LEU A 138 -23.49 1.04 13.43
N PHE A 139 -23.29 1.87 14.45
CA PHE A 139 -22.82 1.43 15.75
C PHE A 139 -24.02 1.34 16.70
N LEU A 140 -24.17 0.18 17.34
CA LEU A 140 -25.13 -0.05 18.40
C LEU A 140 -24.40 0.02 19.74
N ALA A 141 -25.04 0.59 20.76
CA ALA A 141 -24.51 0.65 22.10
C ALA A 141 -25.51 0.21 23.14
N SER A 142 -24.95 -0.29 24.24
CA SER A 142 -25.68 -0.45 25.49
C SER A 142 -25.98 0.91 26.13
N GLU A 143 -26.91 0.95 27.08
CA GLU A 143 -27.25 2.20 27.81
C GLU A 143 -26.02 2.87 28.43
N ASN A 144 -25.08 2.07 28.94
CA ASN A 144 -23.86 2.57 29.59
C ASN A 144 -22.87 3.24 28.61
N GLU A 145 -22.97 2.94 27.31
CA GLU A 145 -22.06 3.45 26.28
C GLU A 145 -22.70 4.52 25.39
N ALA A 146 -24.02 4.72 25.52
CA ALA A 146 -24.80 5.64 24.70
C ALA A 146 -24.27 7.08 24.77
N ALA A 147 -23.92 7.56 25.97
CA ALA A 147 -23.41 8.92 26.18
C ALA A 147 -22.10 9.19 25.41
N VAL A 148 -21.20 8.19 25.34
CA VAL A 148 -19.93 8.31 24.62
C VAL A 148 -20.17 8.38 23.12
N LEU A 149 -21.11 7.60 22.58
CA LEU A 149 -21.48 7.66 21.18
C LEU A 149 -22.14 8.99 20.81
N GLU A 150 -22.99 9.53 21.69
CA GLU A 150 -23.60 10.83 21.50
C GLU A 150 -22.54 11.95 21.45
N GLU A 151 -21.57 11.93 22.35
CA GLU A 151 -20.44 12.87 22.32
C GLU A 151 -19.64 12.76 21.02
N ASN A 152 -19.34 11.53 20.58
CA ASN A 152 -18.63 11.28 19.33
C ASN A 152 -19.41 11.77 18.11
N VAL A 153 -20.73 11.60 18.06
CA VAL A 153 -21.59 12.12 16.98
C VAL A 153 -21.58 13.64 16.98
N ASN A 154 -21.68 14.27 18.16
CA ASN A 154 -21.64 15.72 18.28
C ASN A 154 -20.30 16.29 17.81
N LEU A 155 -19.18 15.65 18.13
CA LEU A 155 -17.85 16.00 17.62
C LEU A 155 -17.81 15.94 16.09
N GLN A 156 -18.33 14.87 15.50
CA GLN A 156 -18.33 14.68 14.04
C GLN A 156 -19.22 15.71 13.33
N ARG A 157 -20.41 16.00 13.88
CA ARG A 157 -21.34 17.00 13.32
C ARG A 157 -20.74 18.41 13.33
N ARG A 158 -20.05 18.79 14.42
CA ARG A 158 -19.33 20.08 14.50
C ARG A 158 -18.28 20.25 13.41
N ARG A 159 -17.71 19.15 12.92
CA ARG A 159 -16.70 19.15 11.85
C ARG A 159 -17.30 19.00 10.45
N GLY A 160 -18.61 19.22 10.31
CA GLY A 160 -19.30 19.26 9.01
C GLY A 160 -19.70 17.90 8.46
N ARG A 161 -19.57 16.82 9.24
CA ARG A 161 -20.05 15.51 8.81
C ARG A 161 -21.56 15.43 9.01
N ARG A 162 -22.31 15.49 7.92
CA ARG A 162 -23.72 15.06 7.87
C ARG A 162 -23.73 13.54 7.67
N GLU A 163 -24.67 12.87 8.35
CA GLU A 163 -24.93 11.45 8.15
C GLU A 163 -25.13 11.18 6.65
N ALA A 164 -24.55 10.07 6.16
CA ALA A 164 -24.65 9.66 4.76
C ALA A 164 -26.07 9.17 4.44
#